data_AF-A0A9D7RAS6-F1
#
_entry.id   AF-A0A9D7RAS6-F1
#
_cell.length_a   1.000
_cell.length_b   1.000
_cell.length_c   1.000
_cell.angle_alpha   90.00
_cell.angle_beta   90.00
_cell.angle_gamma   90.00
#
_symmetry.space_group_name_H-M   'P 1'
#
loop_
_entity.id
_entity.type
_entity.pdbx_description
1 polymer ?
#
loop_
_entity_poly.entity_id
_entity_poly.type
_entity_poly.pdbx_seq_one_letter_code
_entity_poly.pdbx_strand_id
1 'polypeptide(L)'
;MKSPVAALAALALAFVAPLSAQTVRTIVSNGPPTELYDMVFLGDGYQAHEEALFDQDVLDVVNYFRNTGAKFPYGAYFALYNVHTVFRASNQSGADKPPQNVFVDTAYDASYWTGGTERCLYIGNTARATQDAALAPDTDGRVIVLVNDAKYGGCAGTFSVSYNGTSMEDVQAHEWGHSFGGLADEYDYGNTGPYTGGEPGSINCTADATGNAKWPQWVGFTGQYGTVGGYPGACYYPPTPTPTLYRPEQDCEMRNLNRRFCTICREQMIKRFHRDADPIGNLSPAPGTIAMAPGPLVAFSFTNRIPQRPRTIEWRVAGVLQAQNTTSFSLDTSALRGLVEVRLRFVDSSPEVRFDPTGLLVHEKVWNLDLSSCGGATTVRYYGTGCHGAFPSVPLIYAQGTPRIPGSVGVGLTTIYPNRPVALLIGGSDQLFGGAVPLPLDLAPFGFTGCRLWQSADLALPLATAPNGGLLVSFPIPFDPSMDGGALFFQWLVLDPPANAGGAVFSSALQLTMCF
;
A
#
# COMPACT_ATOMS: atom_id res chain seq x y z
N MET A 1 66.26 -5.71 47.67
CA MET A 1 66.34 -4.83 46.48
C MET A 1 64.94 -4.46 46.05
N LYS A 2 64.67 -3.15 45.95
CA LYS A 2 63.57 -2.44 45.26
C LYS A 2 62.11 -2.66 45.72
N SER A 3 61.59 -1.67 46.45
CA SER A 3 60.20 -1.18 46.32
C SER A 3 60.02 -0.59 44.90
N PRO A 4 58.79 -0.57 44.34
CA PRO A 4 58.08 0.71 44.35
C PRO A 4 56.53 0.66 44.41
N VAL A 5 55.99 1.63 45.15
CA VAL A 5 54.92 2.58 44.80
C VAL A 5 53.56 2.03 44.33
N ALA A 6 52.57 2.12 45.23
CA ALA A 6 51.15 2.14 44.89
C ALA A 6 50.79 3.50 44.26
N ALA A 7 50.36 3.50 43.00
CA ALA A 7 49.76 4.66 42.36
C ALA A 7 48.25 4.64 42.58
N LEU A 8 47.74 5.60 43.36
CA LEU A 8 46.32 5.94 43.42
C LEU A 8 45.93 6.57 42.08
N ALA A 9 45.24 5.83 41.21
CA ALA A 9 44.55 6.42 40.07
C ALA A 9 43.17 6.89 40.55
N ALA A 10 43.04 8.20 40.76
CA ALA A 10 41.74 8.83 40.93
C ALA A 10 40.96 8.70 39.61
N LEU A 11 39.94 7.86 39.61
CA LEU A 11 39.00 7.74 38.50
C LEU A 11 38.13 9.00 38.50
N ALA A 12 38.51 10.01 37.71
CA ALA A 12 37.62 11.11 37.39
C ALA A 12 36.42 10.53 36.63
N LEU A 13 35.28 10.36 37.29
CA LEU A 13 34.01 10.20 36.60
C LEU A 13 33.75 11.51 35.84
N ALA A 14 34.12 11.54 34.57
CA ALA A 14 33.50 12.45 33.64
C ALA A 14 32.03 12.05 33.57
N PHE A 15 31.15 12.87 34.13
CA PHE A 15 29.75 12.88 33.74
C PHE A 15 29.72 13.27 32.26
N VAL A 16 29.77 12.25 31.39
CA VAL A 16 29.29 12.41 30.02
C VAL A 16 27.79 12.61 30.17
N ALA A 17 27.33 13.86 30.14
CA ALA A 17 25.93 14.13 29.90
C ALA A 17 25.55 13.34 28.64
N PRO A 18 24.51 12.50 28.65
CA PRO A 18 24.10 11.84 27.43
C PRO A 18 23.83 12.94 26.41
N LEU A 19 24.47 12.86 25.23
CA LEU A 19 23.95 13.54 24.05
C LEU A 19 22.44 13.27 24.05
N SER A 20 21.62 14.31 24.16
CA SER A 20 20.17 14.10 24.30
C SER A 20 19.68 13.29 23.10
N ALA A 21 19.28 12.05 23.38
CA ALA A 21 18.65 11.20 22.37
C ALA A 21 17.39 11.90 21.88
N GLN A 22 17.06 11.75 20.59
CA GLN A 22 15.81 12.24 20.05
C GLN A 22 14.68 11.35 20.61
N THR A 23 13.58 11.94 21.06
CA THR A 23 12.39 11.18 21.43
C THR A 23 11.44 11.16 20.24
N VAL A 24 11.16 9.97 19.70
CA VAL A 24 10.21 9.78 18.59
C VAL A 24 8.90 9.21 19.12
N ARG A 25 7.77 9.79 18.74
CA ARG A 25 6.44 9.29 19.11
C ARG A 25 5.48 9.31 17.93
N THR A 26 4.55 8.37 17.92
CA THR A 26 3.36 8.42 17.07
C THR A 26 2.18 8.81 17.94
N ILE A 27 1.62 10.00 17.72
CA ILE A 27 0.51 10.53 18.51
C ILE A 27 -0.84 10.32 17.82
N VAL A 28 -0.84 10.07 16.51
CA VAL A 28 -2.01 9.63 15.74
C VAL A 28 -1.59 8.52 14.81
N SER A 29 -2.28 7.37 14.86
CA SER A 29 -2.09 6.25 13.94
C SER A 29 -3.44 5.83 13.36
N ASN A 30 -3.67 6.12 12.09
CA ASN A 30 -4.90 5.78 11.36
C ASN A 30 -4.71 4.58 10.40
N GLY A 31 -3.47 4.12 10.21
CA GLY A 31 -3.13 3.00 9.33
C GLY A 31 -1.63 2.85 9.12
N PRO A 32 -1.20 1.89 8.28
CA PRO A 32 0.21 1.72 7.91
C PRO A 32 0.76 3.00 7.22
N PRO A 33 1.99 3.43 7.51
CA PRO A 33 2.60 4.60 6.86
C PRO A 33 2.65 4.51 5.33
N THR A 34 2.83 3.30 4.79
CA THR A 34 2.85 3.07 3.33
C THR A 34 1.52 3.32 2.61
N GLU A 35 0.43 3.59 3.34
CA GLU A 35 -0.91 3.80 2.77
C GLU A 35 -1.48 5.20 3.06
N LEU A 36 -0.85 5.97 3.94
CA LEU A 36 -1.36 7.21 4.50
C LEU A 36 -0.31 8.31 4.41
N TYR A 37 -0.73 9.53 4.71
CA TYR A 37 0.19 10.65 4.82
C TYR A 37 0.78 10.75 6.24
N ASP A 38 2.10 10.76 6.38
CA ASP A 38 2.79 10.84 7.66
C ASP A 38 3.29 12.27 7.93
N MET A 39 2.55 12.99 8.80
CA MET A 39 2.87 14.35 9.24
C MET A 39 3.87 14.30 10.39
N VAL A 40 5.04 14.91 10.21
CA VAL A 40 6.10 14.94 11.21
C VAL A 40 6.25 16.33 11.83
N PHE A 41 6.19 16.40 13.16
CA PHE A 41 6.45 17.61 13.94
C PHE A 41 7.83 17.55 14.60
N LEU A 42 8.58 18.64 14.48
CA LEU A 42 9.83 18.89 15.20
C LEU A 42 9.66 20.08 16.14
N GLY A 43 10.46 20.11 17.22
CA GLY A 43 10.53 21.24 18.13
C GLY A 43 11.90 21.92 18.06
N ASP A 44 11.92 23.25 17.96
CA ASP A 44 13.11 24.09 18.15
C ASP A 44 12.93 25.05 19.33
N GLY A 45 14.00 25.37 20.05
CA GLY A 45 13.94 26.23 21.24
C GLY A 45 13.27 25.57 22.47
N TYR A 46 12.86 24.31 22.40
CA TYR A 46 12.37 23.58 23.58
C TYR A 46 13.54 22.90 24.29
N GLN A 47 13.81 23.26 25.54
CA GLN A 47 14.80 22.60 26.37
C GLN A 47 14.33 21.21 26.80
N ALA A 48 15.25 20.38 27.30
CA ALA A 48 14.93 19.00 27.68
C ALA A 48 13.78 18.86 28.69
N HIS A 49 13.58 19.84 29.57
CA HIS A 49 12.49 19.84 30.55
C HIS A 49 11.15 20.35 29.99
N GLU A 50 11.15 20.85 28.75
CA GLU A 50 10.00 21.39 28.03
C GLU A 50 9.42 20.39 27.00
N GLU A 51 9.85 19.12 27.00
CA GLU A 51 9.31 18.09 26.10
C GLU A 51 7.79 17.96 26.23
N ALA A 52 7.25 18.03 27.45
CA ALA A 52 5.81 17.99 27.68
C ALA A 52 5.07 19.22 27.14
N LEU A 53 5.73 20.39 27.11
CA LEU A 53 5.18 21.59 26.49
C LEU A 53 5.13 21.42 24.97
N PHE A 54 6.23 20.94 24.36
CA PHE A 54 6.25 20.62 22.93
C PHE A 54 5.15 19.62 22.54
N ASP A 55 4.99 18.52 23.29
CA ASP A 55 3.94 17.54 23.04
C ASP A 55 2.54 18.19 23.09
N GLN A 56 2.31 19.10 24.04
CA GLN A 56 1.05 19.83 24.16
C GLN A 56 0.83 20.79 22.99
N ASP A 57 1.85 21.56 22.61
CA ASP A 57 1.78 22.50 21.49
C ASP A 57 1.47 21.76 20.17
N VAL A 58 2.07 20.60 19.94
CA VAL A 58 1.73 19.73 18.79
C VAL A 58 0.28 19.26 18.87
N LEU A 59 -0.19 18.79 20.04
CA LEU A 59 -1.56 18.34 20.21
C LEU A 59 -2.56 19.47 19.94
N ASP A 60 -2.26 20.71 20.32
CA ASP A 60 -3.11 21.86 20.08
C ASP A 60 -3.24 22.15 18.57
N VAL A 61 -2.13 22.13 17.82
CA VAL A 61 -2.15 22.26 16.35
C VAL A 61 -2.92 21.11 15.69
N VAL A 62 -2.68 19.87 16.12
CA VAL A 62 -3.37 18.68 15.59
C VAL A 62 -4.87 18.74 15.85
N ASN A 63 -5.26 19.11 17.07
CA ASN A 63 -6.66 19.28 17.44
C ASN A 63 -7.30 20.43 16.67
N TYR A 64 -6.58 21.52 16.43
CA TYR A 64 -7.05 22.62 15.61
C TYR A 64 -7.30 22.18 14.17
N PHE A 65 -6.37 21.45 13.54
CA PHE A 65 -6.54 20.91 12.19
C PHE A 65 -7.74 19.96 12.12
N ARG A 66 -7.92 19.11 13.13
CA ARG A 66 -9.03 18.13 13.21
C ARG A 66 -10.38 18.79 13.43
N ASN A 67 -10.46 19.74 14.35
CA ASN A 67 -11.73 20.19 14.93
C ASN A 67 -12.27 21.50 14.33
N THR A 68 -11.43 22.29 13.67
CA THR A 68 -11.85 23.60 13.14
C THR A 68 -12.50 23.48 11.77
N GLY A 69 -13.38 22.48 11.60
CA GLY A 69 -13.77 21.80 10.34
C GLY A 69 -14.24 22.64 9.14
N ALA A 70 -14.27 23.96 9.24
CA ALA A 70 -14.50 24.85 8.12
C ALA A 70 -13.28 25.71 7.72
N LYS A 71 -12.29 25.88 8.60
CA LYS A 71 -11.03 26.57 8.27
C LYS A 71 -10.13 25.70 7.41
N PHE A 72 -9.97 24.46 7.84
CA PHE A 72 -9.29 23.42 7.10
C PHE A 72 -10.30 22.38 6.64
N PRO A 73 -10.31 21.95 5.35
CA PRO A 73 -11.12 20.79 4.94
C PRO A 73 -10.78 19.48 5.69
N TYR A 74 -9.79 19.48 6.60
CA TYR A 74 -9.18 18.31 7.24
C TYR A 74 -10.06 17.44 8.11
N GLY A 75 -11.01 17.96 8.90
CA GLY A 75 -11.66 17.12 9.91
C GLY A 75 -12.23 15.81 9.35
N ALA A 76 -12.76 15.87 8.13
CA ALA A 76 -13.31 14.72 7.43
C ALA A 76 -12.29 13.88 6.63
N TYR A 77 -11.06 14.37 6.43
CA TYR A 77 -9.95 13.68 5.77
C TYR A 77 -8.82 13.33 6.74
N PHE A 78 -8.91 13.69 8.03
CA PHE A 78 -7.85 13.51 9.01
C PHE A 78 -7.51 12.03 9.24
N ALA A 79 -8.46 11.13 8.98
CA ALA A 79 -8.24 9.69 8.96
C ALA A 79 -7.29 9.21 7.85
N LEU A 80 -6.88 10.10 6.93
CA LEU A 80 -5.88 9.85 5.91
C LEU A 80 -4.45 10.19 6.38
N TYR A 81 -4.28 10.55 7.65
CA TYR A 81 -3.01 11.03 8.19
C TYR A 81 -2.57 10.22 9.40
N ASN A 82 -1.28 9.93 9.48
CA ASN A 82 -0.62 9.68 10.74
C ASN A 82 0.06 10.96 11.23
N VAL A 83 0.32 11.05 12.54
CA VAL A 83 1.07 12.16 13.12
C VAL A 83 2.16 11.63 14.03
N HIS A 84 3.37 12.08 13.75
CA HIS A 84 4.58 11.76 14.47
C HIS A 84 5.23 13.01 15.05
N THR A 85 5.88 12.85 16.19
CA THR A 85 6.74 13.89 16.78
C THR A 85 8.15 13.36 16.88
N VAL A 86 9.13 14.24 16.63
CA VAL A 86 10.54 13.99 16.90
C VAL A 86 11.05 15.17 17.73
N PHE A 87 11.26 14.91 19.02
CA PHE A 87 11.73 15.90 19.96
C PHE A 87 13.26 15.85 20.07
N ARG A 88 13.90 16.98 19.81
CA ARG A 88 15.31 17.23 20.11
C ARG A 88 15.40 18.41 21.06
N ALA A 89 15.96 18.19 22.25
CA ALA A 89 16.20 19.26 23.20
C ALA A 89 17.17 20.32 22.62
N SER A 90 16.77 21.58 22.70
CA SER A 90 17.61 22.76 22.49
C SER A 90 18.41 23.10 23.75
N ASN A 91 19.56 23.76 23.59
CA ASN A 91 20.37 24.19 24.72
C ASN A 91 19.77 25.44 25.40
N GLN A 92 19.11 26.29 24.62
CA GLN A 92 18.42 27.49 25.09
C GLN A 92 17.00 27.56 24.53
N SER A 93 16.13 28.34 25.20
CA SER A 93 14.76 28.60 24.75
C SER A 93 14.69 29.89 23.94
N GLY A 94 13.72 29.97 23.03
CA GLY A 94 13.52 31.09 22.11
C GLY A 94 14.02 30.83 20.70
N ALA A 95 14.14 31.92 19.95
CA ALA A 95 14.79 31.99 18.64
C ALA A 95 15.60 33.29 18.49
N ASP A 96 16.54 33.30 17.55
CA ASP A 96 17.38 34.45 17.25
C ASP A 96 16.56 35.66 16.81
N LYS A 97 16.94 36.85 17.28
CA LYS A 97 16.41 38.15 16.85
C LYS A 97 17.59 39.08 16.55
N PRO A 98 18.25 38.91 15.39
CA PRO A 98 19.53 39.58 15.11
C PRO A 98 19.49 41.11 15.24
N PRO A 99 18.46 41.84 14.77
CA PRO A 99 18.38 43.29 14.95
C PRO A 99 18.29 43.76 16.41
N GLN A 100 17.93 42.85 17.32
CA GLN A 100 17.83 43.08 18.76
C GLN A 100 19.06 42.54 19.52
N ASN A 101 20.06 42.01 18.80
CA ASN A 101 21.26 41.38 19.35
C ASN A 101 20.94 40.21 20.30
N VAL A 102 19.88 39.46 20.00
CA VAL A 102 19.52 38.22 20.71
C VAL A 102 19.91 37.03 19.84
N PHE A 103 20.81 36.20 20.36
CA PHE A 103 21.24 34.95 19.73
C PHE A 103 21.17 33.83 20.77
N VAL A 104 20.47 32.75 20.46
CA VAL A 104 20.20 31.62 21.35
C VAL A 104 20.59 30.30 20.67
N ASP A 105 21.19 29.39 21.43
CA ASP A 105 21.63 28.08 20.94
C ASP A 105 20.47 27.09 20.92
N THR A 106 19.81 26.97 19.76
CA THR A 106 18.67 26.07 19.54
C THR A 106 19.05 24.85 18.71
N ALA A 107 18.20 23.82 18.71
CA ALA A 107 18.43 22.58 18.00
C ALA A 107 18.60 22.77 16.49
N TYR A 108 17.85 23.70 15.89
CA TYR A 108 17.80 23.94 14.44
C TYR A 108 18.13 25.38 14.01
N ASP A 109 18.70 26.20 14.90
CA ASP A 109 19.12 27.58 14.63
C ASP A 109 17.94 28.46 14.10
N ALA A 110 16.78 28.41 14.77
CA ALA A 110 15.63 29.24 14.39
C ALA A 110 15.92 30.74 14.54
N SER A 111 15.52 31.52 13.52
CA SER A 111 15.75 32.97 13.46
C SER A 111 14.59 33.73 12.82
N TYR A 112 14.22 34.85 13.45
CA TYR A 112 13.39 35.89 12.85
C TYR A 112 14.18 36.73 11.85
N TRP A 113 13.53 37.57 11.05
CA TRP A 113 14.16 38.33 9.96
C TRP A 113 14.77 37.45 8.85
N THR A 114 14.32 36.20 8.71
CA THR A 114 14.75 35.36 7.58
C THR A 114 14.34 36.03 6.26
N GLY A 115 15.28 36.13 5.31
CA GLY A 115 15.03 36.84 4.04
C GLY A 115 14.74 38.34 4.18
N GLY A 116 15.06 38.96 5.33
CA GLY A 116 14.88 40.38 5.58
C GLY A 116 13.49 40.79 6.08
N THR A 117 12.56 39.84 6.25
CA THR A 117 11.19 40.10 6.74
C THR A 117 11.10 39.81 8.24
N GLU A 118 10.78 40.82 9.07
CA GLU A 118 10.77 40.70 10.55
C GLU A 118 10.09 39.44 11.07
N ARG A 119 8.87 39.20 10.62
CA ARG A 119 8.01 38.11 11.08
C ARG A 119 8.29 36.77 10.41
N CYS A 120 9.24 36.71 9.47
CA CYS A 120 9.65 35.46 8.85
C CYS A 120 10.58 34.70 9.80
N LEU A 121 9.96 33.80 10.56
CA LEU A 121 10.62 32.87 11.46
C LEU A 121 10.89 31.56 10.73
N TYR A 122 12.16 31.16 10.63
CA TYR A 122 12.54 29.94 9.93
C TYR A 122 13.76 29.28 10.60
N ILE A 123 14.04 28.02 10.27
CA ILE A 123 15.18 27.27 10.79
C ILE A 123 16.43 27.45 9.91
N GLY A 124 17.59 27.67 10.53
CA GLY A 124 18.88 27.75 9.84
C GLY A 124 19.47 26.37 9.50
N ASN A 125 19.31 25.38 10.38
CA ASN A 125 19.91 24.06 10.25
C ASN A 125 18.95 23.02 9.66
N THR A 126 18.56 23.25 8.40
CA THR A 126 17.63 22.37 7.68
C THR A 126 18.15 20.95 7.51
N ALA A 127 19.46 20.74 7.41
CA ALA A 127 20.07 19.42 7.28
C ALA A 127 19.82 18.54 8.52
N ARG A 128 19.97 19.11 9.73
CA ARG A 128 19.68 18.40 10.97
C ARG A 128 18.18 18.14 11.13
N ALA A 129 17.34 19.13 10.83
CA ALA A 129 15.89 18.95 10.86
C ALA A 129 15.43 17.80 9.94
N THR A 130 15.97 17.71 8.72
CA THR A 130 15.68 16.59 7.80
C THR A 130 16.13 15.24 8.38
N GLN A 131 17.33 15.17 8.98
CA GLN A 131 17.83 13.92 9.58
C GLN A 131 16.95 13.47 10.75
N ASP A 132 16.48 14.40 11.58
CA ASP A 132 15.60 14.06 12.70
C ASP A 132 14.21 13.66 12.23
N ALA A 133 13.64 14.37 11.25
CA ALA A 133 12.34 14.00 10.69
C ALA A 133 12.34 12.58 10.12
N ALA A 134 13.46 12.13 9.55
CA ALA A 134 13.63 10.76 9.04
C ALA A 134 13.69 9.68 10.13
N LEU A 135 13.70 10.04 11.42
CA LEU A 135 13.58 9.09 12.53
C LEU A 135 12.11 8.68 12.80
N ALA A 136 11.14 9.42 12.26
CA ALA A 136 9.73 9.03 12.30
C ALA A 136 9.50 7.74 11.48
N PRO A 137 8.41 6.99 11.75
CA PRO A 137 8.07 5.77 10.99
C PRO A 137 8.04 5.96 9.47
N ASP A 138 7.57 7.12 9.00
CA ASP A 138 7.71 7.60 7.63
C ASP A 138 7.62 9.14 7.61
N THR A 139 7.93 9.73 6.46
CA THR A 139 7.80 11.17 6.21
C THR A 139 7.55 11.43 4.73
N ASP A 140 6.38 11.99 4.40
CA ASP A 140 6.02 12.36 3.02
C ASP A 140 6.65 13.69 2.57
N GLY A 141 7.82 14.01 3.10
CA GLY A 141 8.65 15.14 2.70
C GLY A 141 8.09 16.52 3.06
N ARG A 142 7.13 16.60 4.00
CA ARG A 142 6.71 17.89 4.60
C ARG A 142 6.75 17.76 6.11
N VAL A 143 7.48 18.68 6.72
CA VAL A 143 7.77 18.65 8.15
C VAL A 143 7.34 19.98 8.74
N ILE A 144 6.67 19.89 9.88
CA ILE A 144 6.20 21.02 10.65
C ILE A 144 7.20 21.25 11.78
N VAL A 145 7.64 22.49 11.98
CA VAL A 145 8.53 22.87 13.08
C VAL A 145 7.80 23.88 13.95
N LEU A 146 7.69 23.55 15.24
CA LEU A 146 7.25 24.49 16.25
C LEU A 146 8.49 25.08 16.91
N VAL A 147 8.51 26.39 17.11
CA VAL A 147 9.61 27.11 17.74
C VAL A 147 9.11 27.69 19.05
N ASN A 148 9.80 27.38 20.15
CA ASN A 148 9.46 27.85 21.49
C ASN A 148 9.81 29.33 21.69
N ASP A 149 9.06 30.22 21.03
CA ASP A 149 9.15 31.66 21.18
C ASP A 149 7.75 32.28 21.05
N ALA A 150 7.41 33.24 21.91
CA ALA A 150 6.10 33.87 21.91
C ALA A 150 5.94 34.98 20.86
N LYS A 151 7.02 35.44 20.21
CA LYS A 151 6.93 36.51 19.21
C LYS A 151 6.22 35.97 17.97
N TYR A 152 5.16 36.67 17.56
CA TYR A 152 4.45 36.37 16.32
C TYR A 152 5.40 36.26 15.12
N GLY A 153 5.41 35.08 14.49
CA GLY A 153 6.15 34.84 13.26
C GLY A 153 6.03 33.40 12.76
N GLY A 154 6.17 33.27 11.46
CA GLY A 154 6.11 32.02 10.73
C GLY A 154 6.66 32.22 9.34
N CYS A 155 7.13 31.14 8.75
CA CYS A 155 7.53 31.11 7.35
C CYS A 155 7.55 29.66 6.87
N ALA A 156 7.22 29.48 5.59
CA ALA A 156 7.26 28.18 4.96
C ALA A 156 8.29 28.12 3.82
N GLY A 157 8.84 26.93 3.66
CA GLY A 157 9.66 26.51 2.53
C GLY A 157 9.56 25.00 2.39
N THR A 158 10.69 24.30 2.51
CA THR A 158 10.68 22.84 2.72
C THR A 158 9.99 22.47 4.04
N PHE A 159 10.14 23.32 5.06
CA PHE A 159 9.54 23.16 6.38
C PHE A 159 8.42 24.19 6.57
N SER A 160 7.40 23.84 7.34
CA SER A 160 6.38 24.77 7.84
C SER A 160 6.76 25.19 9.24
N VAL A 161 7.21 26.43 9.43
CA VAL A 161 7.75 26.89 10.72
C VAL A 161 6.81 27.91 11.35
N SER A 162 6.46 27.71 12.62
CA SER A 162 5.78 28.73 13.43
C SER A 162 6.36 28.83 14.84
N TYR A 163 6.17 30.00 15.42
CA TYR A 163 6.29 30.27 16.85
C TYR A 163 5.23 29.51 17.69
N ASN A 164 5.37 29.49 19.03
CA ASN A 164 4.44 28.87 19.98
C ASN A 164 3.69 29.90 20.86
N GLY A 165 3.14 30.92 20.20
CA GLY A 165 2.36 31.97 20.88
C GLY A 165 0.89 32.01 20.47
N THR A 166 0.22 33.10 20.81
CA THR A 166 -1.21 33.30 20.60
C THR A 166 -1.60 33.19 19.12
N SER A 167 -2.41 32.19 18.74
CA SER A 167 -2.81 31.87 17.35
C SER A 167 -1.76 31.07 16.54
N MET A 168 -0.83 30.39 17.22
CA MET A 168 0.11 29.42 16.61
C MET A 168 -0.60 28.48 15.65
N GLU A 169 -1.69 27.87 16.08
CA GLU A 169 -2.44 26.87 15.33
C GLU A 169 -3.02 27.40 14.01
N ASP A 170 -3.34 28.69 13.96
CA ASP A 170 -3.86 29.37 12.77
C ASP A 170 -2.72 29.76 11.82
N VAL A 171 -1.60 30.27 12.35
CA VAL A 171 -0.38 30.45 11.55
C VAL A 171 0.08 29.12 10.97
N GLN A 172 0.04 28.03 11.74
CA GLN A 172 0.38 26.73 11.20
C GLN A 172 -0.58 26.25 10.13
N ALA A 173 -1.87 26.61 10.18
CA ALA A 173 -2.77 26.32 9.08
C ALA A 173 -2.32 27.04 7.79
N HIS A 174 -1.95 28.32 7.89
CA HIS A 174 -1.41 29.12 6.79
C HIS A 174 -0.10 28.55 6.22
N GLU A 175 0.90 28.29 7.07
CA GLU A 175 2.21 27.76 6.65
C GLU A 175 2.09 26.32 6.09
N TRP A 176 1.15 25.54 6.61
CA TRP A 176 0.78 24.26 6.05
C TRP A 176 0.10 24.41 4.68
N GLY A 177 -0.65 25.49 4.43
CA GLY A 177 -1.16 25.86 3.11
C GLY A 177 -0.06 25.98 2.06
N HIS A 178 1.08 26.59 2.40
CA HIS A 178 2.26 26.62 1.54
C HIS A 178 2.89 25.24 1.39
N SER A 179 3.32 24.67 2.52
CA SER A 179 4.15 23.47 2.52
C SER A 179 3.38 22.27 1.99
N PHE A 180 2.08 22.09 2.31
CA PHE A 180 1.17 21.02 1.87
C PHE A 180 0.34 21.35 0.63
N GLY A 181 -0.25 22.53 0.54
CA GLY A 181 -1.09 22.90 -0.61
C GLY A 181 -0.31 23.33 -1.85
N GLY A 182 0.92 23.80 -1.67
CA GLY A 182 1.63 24.55 -2.71
C GLY A 182 0.94 25.89 -3.03
N LEU A 183 0.23 26.44 -2.04
CA LEU A 183 -0.46 27.72 -2.15
C LEU A 183 0.54 28.86 -2.04
N ALA A 184 0.28 29.96 -2.74
CA ALA A 184 0.99 31.22 -2.54
C ALA A 184 0.25 32.10 -1.54
N ASP A 185 0.96 33.12 -1.03
CA ASP A 185 0.35 34.19 -0.28
C ASP A 185 -0.62 35.01 -1.13
N GLU A 186 -1.77 35.35 -0.55
CA GLU A 186 -2.83 36.14 -1.19
C GLU A 186 -2.86 37.59 -0.68
N TYR A 187 -1.94 37.98 0.21
CA TYR A 187 -1.77 39.38 0.58
C TYR A 187 -1.03 40.18 -0.50
N ASP A 188 -1.22 41.49 -0.44
CA ASP A 188 -0.93 42.45 -1.50
C ASP A 188 0.13 43.48 -1.09
N TYR A 189 0.96 43.14 -0.11
CA TYR A 189 2.08 43.95 0.37
C TYR A 189 3.39 43.17 0.31
N GLY A 190 4.50 43.89 0.18
CA GLY A 190 5.86 43.35 0.10
C GLY A 190 6.62 43.94 -1.09
N ASN A 191 5.97 44.00 -2.25
CA ASN A 191 6.44 44.72 -3.43
C ASN A 191 5.73 46.07 -3.58
N THR A 192 6.36 47.01 -4.28
CA THR A 192 5.81 48.36 -4.50
C THR A 192 5.64 48.73 -5.97
N GLY A 193 6.22 47.94 -6.88
CA GLY A 193 6.16 48.15 -8.34
C GLY A 193 5.19 47.21 -9.05
N PRO A 194 5.02 47.38 -10.37
CA PRO A 194 4.15 46.50 -11.16
C PRO A 194 4.77 45.11 -11.29
N TYR A 195 3.91 44.10 -11.42
CA TYR A 195 4.33 42.76 -11.81
C TYR A 195 4.75 42.73 -13.28
N THR A 196 5.93 42.17 -13.55
CA THR A 196 6.51 42.09 -14.91
C THR A 196 6.84 40.66 -15.34
N GLY A 197 6.51 39.67 -14.50
CA GLY A 197 6.73 38.26 -14.80
C GLY A 197 5.61 37.62 -15.63
N GLY A 198 5.74 36.30 -15.85
CA GLY A 198 4.72 35.48 -16.50
C GLY A 198 3.67 34.92 -15.53
N GLU A 199 2.90 33.93 -15.95
CA GLU A 199 1.89 33.32 -15.09
C GLU A 199 2.55 32.60 -13.88
N PRO A 200 2.16 32.93 -12.62
CA PRO A 200 2.71 32.26 -11.44
C PRO A 200 2.47 30.75 -11.43
N GLY A 201 3.31 29.97 -10.75
CA GLY A 201 3.16 28.51 -10.65
C GLY A 201 2.04 28.06 -9.71
N SER A 202 1.83 28.78 -8.60
CA SER A 202 0.80 28.52 -7.60
C SER A 202 -0.62 28.57 -8.19
N ILE A 203 -1.54 27.79 -7.61
CA ILE A 203 -2.90 27.67 -8.14
C ILE A 203 -3.83 28.83 -7.72
N ASN A 204 -3.54 29.49 -6.60
CA ASN A 204 -4.37 30.56 -6.02
C ASN A 204 -3.86 31.97 -6.36
N CYS A 205 -3.02 32.10 -7.39
CA CYS A 205 -2.46 33.38 -7.83
C CYS A 205 -2.23 33.36 -9.34
N THR A 206 -2.65 34.42 -10.03
CA THR A 206 -2.64 34.49 -11.50
C THR A 206 -2.29 35.88 -12.01
N ALA A 207 -1.74 36.00 -13.21
CA ALA A 207 -1.59 37.27 -13.93
C ALA A 207 -2.85 37.62 -14.77
N ASP A 208 -3.80 36.69 -14.91
CA ASP A 208 -5.08 36.90 -15.59
C ASP A 208 -6.12 37.57 -14.69
N ALA A 209 -6.51 38.79 -15.03
CA ALA A 209 -7.49 39.58 -14.30
C ALA A 209 -8.87 38.91 -14.14
N THR A 210 -9.18 37.91 -14.96
CA THR A 210 -10.45 37.18 -14.90
C THR A 210 -10.39 35.93 -14.01
N GLY A 211 -9.19 35.42 -13.73
CA GLY A 211 -8.98 34.14 -13.04
C GLY A 211 -9.14 32.89 -13.92
N ASN A 212 -9.54 33.05 -15.19
CA ASN A 212 -9.81 31.93 -16.10
C ASN A 212 -8.57 31.10 -16.46
N ALA A 213 -7.38 31.69 -16.38
CA ALA A 213 -6.13 30.96 -16.58
C ALA A 213 -5.89 29.84 -15.54
N LYS A 214 -6.50 29.96 -14.35
CA LYS A 214 -6.22 29.07 -13.21
C LYS A 214 -7.45 28.35 -12.66
N TRP A 215 -8.57 29.05 -12.48
CA TRP A 215 -9.79 28.51 -11.87
C TRP A 215 -11.06 28.75 -12.70
N PRO A 216 -11.05 28.42 -14.02
CA PRO A 216 -12.18 28.72 -14.89
C PRO A 216 -13.49 28.05 -14.44
N GLN A 217 -13.42 26.90 -13.77
CA GLN A 217 -14.61 26.12 -13.39
C GLN A 217 -15.33 26.70 -12.16
N TRP A 218 -14.70 27.68 -11.52
CA TRP A 218 -15.21 28.37 -10.36
C TRP A 218 -15.57 29.82 -10.64
N VAL A 219 -15.12 30.43 -11.73
CA VAL A 219 -15.47 31.84 -12.02
C VAL A 219 -17.00 32.01 -12.03
N GLY A 220 -17.49 32.98 -11.25
CA GLY A 220 -18.93 33.23 -11.08
C GLY A 220 -19.62 32.41 -10.00
N PHE A 221 -18.94 31.42 -9.41
CA PHE A 221 -19.46 30.69 -8.25
C PHE A 221 -19.46 31.56 -6.99
N THR A 222 -20.53 31.50 -6.18
CA THR A 222 -20.55 32.13 -4.85
C THR A 222 -19.73 31.29 -3.87
N GLY A 223 -18.46 31.69 -3.71
CA GLY A 223 -17.50 31.10 -2.78
C GLY A 223 -17.68 31.58 -1.34
N GLN A 224 -16.67 31.29 -0.52
CA GLN A 224 -16.69 31.56 0.92
C GLN A 224 -16.64 33.06 1.25
N TYR A 225 -15.95 33.84 0.42
CA TYR A 225 -15.70 35.27 0.59
C TYR A 225 -16.21 36.11 -0.59
N GLY A 226 -17.27 35.62 -1.22
CA GLY A 226 -17.93 36.27 -2.36
C GLY A 226 -17.79 35.48 -3.65
N THR A 227 -18.14 36.11 -4.76
CA THR A 227 -18.09 35.47 -6.08
C THR A 227 -16.64 35.22 -6.48
N VAL A 228 -16.29 33.98 -6.83
CA VAL A 228 -14.94 33.64 -7.30
C VAL A 228 -14.67 34.34 -8.63
N GLY A 229 -13.49 34.96 -8.74
CA GLY A 229 -13.04 35.74 -9.89
C GLY A 229 -11.55 36.10 -9.77
N GLY A 230 -11.09 37.12 -10.49
CA GLY A 230 -9.76 37.69 -10.30
C GLY A 230 -9.82 38.97 -9.47
N TYR A 231 -9.35 38.92 -8.22
CA TYR A 231 -9.30 40.09 -7.33
C TYR A 231 -7.88 40.67 -7.32
N PRO A 232 -7.69 41.96 -7.68
CA PRO A 232 -6.35 42.52 -7.80
C PRO A 232 -5.66 42.63 -6.44
N GLY A 233 -4.36 42.36 -6.43
CA GLY A 233 -3.50 42.34 -5.25
C GLY A 233 -3.35 40.92 -4.69
N ALA A 234 -2.19 40.31 -4.92
CA ALA A 234 -1.87 38.95 -4.48
C ALA A 234 -0.36 38.72 -4.59
N CYS A 235 0.15 37.65 -3.97
CA CYS A 235 1.54 37.24 -4.12
C CYS A 235 2.53 38.39 -3.90
N TYR A 236 2.32 39.16 -2.83
CA TYR A 236 3.14 40.31 -2.44
C TYR A 236 2.99 41.56 -3.33
N TYR A 237 2.21 41.52 -4.40
CA TYR A 237 2.00 42.68 -5.28
C TYR A 237 0.73 43.45 -4.93
N PRO A 238 0.80 44.78 -4.82
CA PRO A 238 -0.36 45.62 -4.57
C PRO A 238 -1.27 45.68 -5.79
N PRO A 239 -2.56 46.05 -5.64
CA PRO A 239 -3.48 46.23 -6.77
C PRO A 239 -2.99 47.27 -7.79
N THR A 240 -2.18 48.22 -7.34
CA THR A 240 -1.58 49.28 -8.16
C THR A 240 -0.11 49.51 -7.79
N PRO A 241 0.78 49.81 -8.76
CA PRO A 241 0.49 50.01 -10.18
C PRO A 241 0.26 48.67 -10.93
N THR A 242 -0.45 48.73 -12.05
CA THR A 242 -0.67 47.58 -12.95
C THR A 242 0.46 47.44 -13.97
N PRO A 243 0.74 46.24 -14.51
CA PRO A 243 0.10 44.95 -14.22
C PRO A 243 0.31 44.49 -12.76
N THR A 244 -0.65 43.74 -12.22
CA THR A 244 -0.61 43.15 -10.87
C THR A 244 -1.00 41.67 -10.96
N LEU A 245 -0.94 40.98 -9.82
CA LEU A 245 -1.41 39.60 -9.67
C LEU A 245 -2.79 39.58 -8.99
N TYR A 246 -3.54 38.52 -9.24
CA TYR A 246 -4.91 38.35 -8.81
C TYR A 246 -5.08 37.09 -7.96
N ARG A 247 -5.88 37.21 -6.91
CA ARG A 247 -6.31 36.11 -6.02
C ARG A 247 -7.77 35.73 -6.33
N PRO A 248 -8.22 34.52 -5.94
CA PRO A 248 -9.53 34.00 -6.35
C PRO A 248 -10.73 34.62 -5.63
N GLU A 249 -10.57 35.08 -4.39
CA GLU A 249 -11.63 35.65 -3.57
C GLU A 249 -11.11 36.87 -2.77
N GLN A 250 -12.03 37.63 -2.15
CA GLN A 250 -11.65 38.85 -1.42
C GLN A 250 -10.77 38.57 -0.20
N ASP A 251 -10.99 37.42 0.45
CA ASP A 251 -10.31 37.00 1.67
C ASP A 251 -9.99 35.50 1.62
N CYS A 252 -9.06 35.06 2.45
CA CYS A 252 -8.57 33.68 2.52
C CYS A 252 -7.64 33.55 3.73
N GLU A 253 -7.46 32.34 4.26
CA GLU A 253 -6.39 32.05 5.23
C GLU A 253 -5.00 32.41 4.67
N MET A 254 -4.80 32.28 3.35
CA MET A 254 -3.57 32.73 2.67
C MET A 254 -3.41 34.25 2.57
N ARG A 255 -4.43 35.03 2.96
CA ARG A 255 -4.41 36.50 2.92
C ARG A 255 -4.38 37.09 4.32
N ASN A 256 -5.34 36.69 5.15
CA ASN A 256 -5.50 37.13 6.52
C ASN A 256 -5.67 35.91 7.41
N LEU A 257 -4.96 35.91 8.54
CA LEU A 257 -5.21 34.95 9.59
C LEU A 257 -6.65 35.09 10.10
N ASN A 258 -7.09 34.03 10.76
CA ASN A 258 -8.40 33.82 11.33
C ASN A 258 -9.51 33.76 10.27
N ARG A 259 -9.18 33.16 9.12
CA ARG A 259 -10.07 32.94 8.00
C ARG A 259 -10.13 31.44 7.70
N ARG A 260 -10.86 31.11 6.65
CA ARG A 260 -10.95 29.79 6.06
C ARG A 260 -10.17 29.87 4.76
N PHE A 261 -9.68 28.75 4.27
CA PHE A 261 -9.22 28.71 2.90
C PHE A 261 -10.36 29.08 1.94
N CYS A 262 -10.05 29.93 0.95
CA CYS A 262 -10.97 30.25 -0.14
C CYS A 262 -11.27 28.99 -0.98
N THR A 263 -12.24 29.08 -1.88
CA THR A 263 -12.72 27.92 -2.66
C THR A 263 -11.60 27.20 -3.41
N ILE A 264 -10.70 27.96 -4.05
CA ILE A 264 -9.60 27.39 -4.85
C ILE A 264 -8.55 26.73 -3.97
N CYS A 265 -8.21 27.36 -2.84
CA CYS A 265 -7.31 26.78 -1.87
C CYS A 265 -7.88 25.48 -1.28
N ARG A 266 -9.17 25.45 -0.93
CA ARG A 266 -9.83 24.23 -0.41
C ARG A 266 -9.83 23.09 -1.42
N GLU A 267 -10.18 23.35 -2.67
CA GLU A 267 -10.13 22.35 -3.74
C GLU A 267 -8.71 21.76 -3.87
N GLN A 268 -7.70 22.62 -3.87
CA GLN A 268 -6.31 22.20 -3.96
C GLN A 268 -5.89 21.31 -2.79
N MET A 269 -6.28 21.65 -1.56
CA MET A 269 -6.00 20.82 -0.39
C MET A 269 -6.65 19.44 -0.50
N ILE A 270 -7.94 19.37 -0.88
CA ILE A 270 -8.64 18.08 -1.02
C ILE A 270 -7.97 17.20 -2.08
N LYS A 271 -7.62 17.76 -3.24
CA LYS A 271 -6.86 17.03 -4.27
C LYS A 271 -5.54 16.49 -3.73
N ARG A 272 -4.85 17.27 -2.90
CA ARG A 272 -3.59 16.85 -2.30
C ARG A 272 -3.78 15.72 -1.29
N PHE A 273 -4.87 15.70 -0.51
CA PHE A 273 -5.19 14.60 0.40
C PHE A 273 -5.28 13.27 -0.36
N HIS A 274 -6.00 13.27 -1.48
CA HIS A 274 -6.18 12.08 -2.30
C HIS A 274 -4.96 11.66 -3.11
N ARG A 275 -4.06 12.60 -3.39
CA ARG A 275 -2.82 12.29 -4.09
C ARG A 275 -1.87 11.49 -3.21
N ASP A 276 -1.87 11.76 -1.91
CA ASP A 276 -0.90 11.19 -0.97
C ASP A 276 -1.49 10.06 -0.12
N ALA A 277 -2.81 9.88 -0.07
CA ALA A 277 -3.44 8.83 0.72
C ALA A 277 -4.68 8.23 0.04
N ASP A 278 -4.91 6.93 0.28
CA ASP A 278 -6.07 6.19 -0.23
C ASP A 278 -7.22 6.18 0.79
N PRO A 279 -8.44 6.63 0.43
CA PRO A 279 -9.62 6.54 1.28
C PRO A 279 -10.13 5.10 1.50
N ILE A 280 -9.66 4.14 0.70
CA ILE A 280 -9.92 2.70 0.83
C ILE A 280 -8.85 2.09 1.75
N GLY A 281 -9.18 1.92 3.03
CA GLY A 281 -8.36 1.17 3.99
C GLY A 281 -8.68 -0.32 4.03
N ASN A 282 -8.01 -1.06 4.92
CA ASN A 282 -8.18 -2.48 5.26
C ASN A 282 -9.08 -3.28 4.31
N LEU A 283 -8.48 -3.84 3.27
CA LEU A 283 -9.15 -4.64 2.25
C LEU A 283 -9.12 -6.13 2.62
N SER A 284 -10.26 -6.80 2.45
CA SER A 284 -10.36 -8.25 2.58
C SER A 284 -11.25 -8.83 1.49
N PRO A 285 -10.78 -9.77 0.65
CA PRO A 285 -9.39 -10.25 0.56
C PRO A 285 -8.43 -9.15 0.04
N ALA A 286 -7.13 -9.37 0.14
CA ALA A 286 -6.13 -8.45 -0.45
C ALA A 286 -6.28 -8.40 -1.99
N PRO A 287 -6.14 -7.23 -2.64
CA PRO A 287 -6.18 -7.10 -4.10
C PRO A 287 -5.15 -7.97 -4.82
N GLY A 288 -5.43 -8.33 -6.07
CA GLY A 288 -4.56 -9.17 -6.90
C GLY A 288 -5.25 -10.44 -7.40
N THR A 289 -4.45 -11.40 -7.86
CA THR A 289 -4.97 -12.66 -8.40
C THR A 289 -5.26 -13.64 -7.28
N ILE A 290 -6.49 -14.15 -7.22
CA ILE A 290 -6.92 -15.15 -6.23
C ILE A 290 -7.33 -16.41 -6.98
N ALA A 291 -6.55 -17.47 -6.79
CA ALA A 291 -6.85 -18.81 -7.28
C ALA A 291 -7.89 -19.49 -6.37
N MET A 292 -9.02 -19.91 -6.93
CA MET A 292 -10.06 -20.61 -6.18
C MET A 292 -10.91 -21.49 -7.09
N ALA A 293 -11.50 -22.55 -6.52
CA ALA A 293 -12.51 -23.34 -7.21
C ALA A 293 -13.86 -22.58 -7.24
N PRO A 294 -14.67 -22.71 -8.32
CA PRO A 294 -16.04 -22.23 -8.33
C PRO A 294 -16.88 -22.87 -7.22
N GLY A 295 -17.80 -22.11 -6.59
CA GLY A 295 -18.76 -22.64 -5.62
C GLY A 295 -18.86 -21.92 -4.26
N PRO A 296 -17.77 -21.39 -3.66
CA PRO A 296 -17.89 -20.64 -2.42
C PRO A 296 -18.41 -19.21 -2.67
N LEU A 297 -19.18 -18.70 -1.70
CA LEU A 297 -19.42 -17.26 -1.59
C LEU A 297 -18.12 -16.57 -1.16
N VAL A 298 -17.69 -15.56 -1.90
CA VAL A 298 -16.51 -14.76 -1.57
C VAL A 298 -16.95 -13.40 -1.08
N ALA A 299 -16.62 -13.08 0.17
CA ALA A 299 -16.89 -11.77 0.75
C ALA A 299 -15.74 -10.80 0.46
N PHE A 300 -16.07 -9.66 -0.13
CA PHE A 300 -15.19 -8.52 -0.32
C PHE A 300 -15.61 -7.40 0.65
N SER A 301 -14.63 -6.74 1.26
CA SER A 301 -14.87 -5.62 2.16
C SER A 301 -13.68 -4.67 2.19
N PHE A 302 -13.94 -3.43 2.57
CA PHE A 302 -12.92 -2.43 2.86
C PHE A 302 -13.34 -1.51 4.01
N THR A 303 -12.39 -0.80 4.60
CA THR A 303 -12.69 0.29 5.54
C THR A 303 -12.73 1.63 4.81
N ASN A 304 -13.86 2.34 4.87
CA ASN A 304 -13.95 3.70 4.33
C ASN A 304 -13.36 4.71 5.33
N ARG A 305 -12.24 5.34 4.97
CA ARG A 305 -11.55 6.32 5.83
C ARG A 305 -12.22 7.71 5.84
N ILE A 306 -13.10 8.01 4.88
CA ILE A 306 -13.78 9.32 4.79
C ILE A 306 -15.32 9.19 4.80
N PRO A 307 -15.92 8.55 5.83
CA PRO A 307 -17.36 8.24 5.85
C PRO A 307 -18.27 9.47 5.94
N GLN A 308 -17.73 10.62 6.33
CA GLN A 308 -18.48 11.89 6.44
C GLN A 308 -18.57 12.66 5.12
N ARG A 309 -17.89 12.20 4.06
CA ARG A 309 -17.86 12.88 2.76
C ARG A 309 -18.85 12.26 1.77
N PRO A 310 -19.49 13.09 0.91
CA PRO A 310 -20.24 12.59 -0.25
C PRO A 310 -19.35 11.72 -1.12
N ARG A 311 -19.85 10.56 -1.53
CA ARG A 311 -19.07 9.57 -2.26
C ARG A 311 -19.95 8.64 -3.07
N THR A 312 -19.36 8.04 -4.09
CA THR A 312 -19.94 6.92 -4.84
C THR A 312 -19.03 5.72 -4.70
N ILE A 313 -19.56 4.59 -4.27
CA ILE A 313 -18.84 3.32 -4.20
C ILE A 313 -19.52 2.33 -5.14
N GLU A 314 -18.77 1.69 -6.02
CA GLU A 314 -19.29 0.70 -6.97
C GLU A 314 -18.47 -0.59 -6.89
N TRP A 315 -19.18 -1.71 -6.76
CA TRP A 315 -18.62 -3.06 -6.92
C TRP A 315 -19.08 -3.61 -8.27
N ARG A 316 -18.14 -3.94 -9.14
CA ARG A 316 -18.39 -4.49 -10.47
C ARG A 316 -17.73 -5.85 -10.62
N VAL A 317 -18.42 -6.76 -11.29
CA VAL A 317 -17.90 -8.09 -11.64
C VAL A 317 -17.98 -8.23 -13.16
N ALA A 318 -16.85 -8.48 -13.81
CA ALA A 318 -16.72 -8.44 -15.27
C ALA A 318 -17.34 -7.16 -15.89
N GLY A 319 -17.14 -6.01 -15.24
CA GLY A 319 -17.68 -4.71 -15.66
C GLY A 319 -19.14 -4.44 -15.26
N VAL A 320 -19.91 -5.46 -14.85
CA VAL A 320 -21.33 -5.34 -14.47
C VAL A 320 -21.46 -4.93 -13.01
N LEU A 321 -22.20 -3.85 -12.73
CA LEU A 321 -22.48 -3.37 -11.38
C LEU A 321 -23.25 -4.42 -10.57
N GLN A 322 -22.70 -4.82 -9.42
CA GLN A 322 -23.28 -5.80 -8.49
C GLN A 322 -23.82 -5.15 -7.22
N ALA A 323 -23.10 -4.17 -6.68
CA ALA A 323 -23.49 -3.43 -5.49
C ALA A 323 -22.99 -1.98 -5.57
N GLN A 324 -23.68 -1.08 -4.86
CA GLN A 324 -23.35 0.33 -4.83
C GLN A 324 -23.50 0.89 -3.43
N ASN A 325 -22.63 1.83 -3.06
CA ASN A 325 -22.64 2.56 -1.78
C ASN A 325 -22.58 1.66 -0.53
N THR A 326 -21.96 0.48 -0.66
CA THR A 326 -21.66 -0.45 0.44
C THR A 326 -20.16 -0.63 0.61
N THR A 327 -19.70 -0.77 1.85
CA THR A 327 -18.29 -1.10 2.17
C THR A 327 -17.99 -2.59 2.10
N SER A 328 -19.00 -3.41 1.85
CA SER A 328 -18.88 -4.86 1.68
C SER A 328 -19.80 -5.37 0.58
N PHE A 329 -19.40 -6.47 -0.03
CA PHE A 329 -20.07 -7.16 -1.13
C PHE A 329 -19.79 -8.66 -1.01
N SER A 330 -20.72 -9.52 -1.41
CA SER A 330 -20.49 -10.97 -1.47
C SER A 330 -20.83 -11.48 -2.86
N LEU A 331 -19.90 -12.23 -3.45
CA LEU A 331 -19.99 -12.79 -4.79
C LEU A 331 -20.24 -14.29 -4.73
N ASP A 332 -21.31 -14.75 -5.36
CA ASP A 332 -21.50 -16.16 -5.67
C ASP A 332 -20.66 -16.54 -6.89
N THR A 333 -19.69 -17.43 -6.69
CA THR A 333 -18.78 -17.89 -7.75
C THR A 333 -19.24 -19.16 -8.44
N SER A 334 -20.36 -19.77 -8.01
CA SER A 334 -20.82 -21.08 -8.49
C SER A 334 -21.06 -21.13 -10.02
N ALA A 335 -21.50 -20.03 -10.61
CA ALA A 335 -21.77 -19.90 -12.05
C ALA A 335 -20.61 -19.26 -12.84
N LEU A 336 -19.54 -18.81 -12.18
CA LEU A 336 -18.43 -18.09 -12.80
C LEU A 336 -17.30 -19.06 -13.21
N ARG A 337 -16.59 -18.77 -14.30
CA ARG A 337 -15.52 -19.62 -14.84
C ARG A 337 -14.38 -18.77 -15.41
N GLY A 338 -13.17 -19.34 -15.43
CA GLY A 338 -11.99 -18.67 -15.97
C GLY A 338 -11.52 -17.49 -15.14
N LEU A 339 -10.86 -16.52 -15.77
CA LEU A 339 -10.40 -15.30 -15.11
C LEU A 339 -11.53 -14.26 -15.04
N VAL A 340 -11.96 -13.89 -13.84
CA VAL A 340 -13.03 -12.92 -13.61
C VAL A 340 -12.52 -11.72 -12.83
N GLU A 341 -12.63 -10.52 -13.41
CA GLU A 341 -12.31 -9.26 -12.73
C GLU A 341 -13.43 -8.89 -11.73
N VAL A 342 -13.05 -8.62 -10.49
CA VAL A 342 -13.86 -7.89 -9.51
C VAL A 342 -13.20 -6.54 -9.28
N ARG A 343 -13.96 -5.46 -9.43
CA ARG A 343 -13.49 -4.09 -9.34
C ARG A 343 -14.29 -3.32 -8.31
N LEU A 344 -13.59 -2.74 -7.33
CA LEU A 344 -14.10 -1.70 -6.45
C LEU A 344 -13.69 -0.36 -7.04
N ARG A 345 -14.66 0.53 -7.26
CA ARG A 345 -14.43 1.93 -7.64
C ARG A 345 -15.01 2.85 -6.56
N PHE A 346 -14.15 3.62 -5.93
CA PHE A 346 -14.50 4.65 -4.96
C PHE A 346 -14.30 6.03 -5.60
N VAL A 347 -15.28 6.89 -5.48
CA VAL A 347 -15.18 8.29 -5.93
C VAL A 347 -15.57 9.19 -4.77
N ASP A 348 -14.66 10.03 -4.32
CA ASP A 348 -15.04 11.19 -3.52
C ASP A 348 -15.78 12.17 -4.44
N SER A 349 -17.05 12.44 -4.13
CA SER A 349 -17.91 13.32 -4.92
C SER A 349 -18.15 14.65 -4.20
N SER A 350 -17.20 15.06 -3.38
CA SER A 350 -17.24 16.32 -2.63
C SER A 350 -17.42 17.52 -3.57
N PRO A 351 -18.45 18.36 -3.36
CA PRO A 351 -18.73 19.50 -4.23
C PRO A 351 -17.64 20.59 -4.22
N GLU A 352 -16.74 20.55 -3.24
CA GLU A 352 -15.55 21.40 -3.14
C GLU A 352 -14.48 21.10 -4.20
N VAL A 353 -14.62 20.02 -4.98
CA VAL A 353 -13.76 19.73 -6.12
C VAL A 353 -14.62 19.69 -7.38
N ARG A 354 -14.35 20.61 -8.30
CA ARG A 354 -15.03 20.70 -9.61
C ARG A 354 -14.14 20.30 -10.76
N PHE A 355 -12.83 20.33 -10.55
CA PHE A 355 -11.86 20.06 -11.59
C PHE A 355 -10.76 19.12 -11.09
N ASP A 356 -10.87 17.87 -11.52
CA ASP A 356 -9.89 16.80 -11.26
C ASP A 356 -9.57 16.04 -12.56
N PRO A 357 -8.81 16.66 -13.48
CA PRO A 357 -8.47 16.06 -14.76
C PRO A 357 -7.56 14.82 -14.63
N THR A 358 -6.89 14.70 -13.49
CA THR A 358 -5.97 13.61 -13.15
C THR A 358 -6.66 12.43 -12.46
N GLY A 359 -7.94 12.57 -12.08
CA GLY A 359 -8.71 11.52 -11.41
C GLY A 359 -8.21 11.18 -10.00
N LEU A 360 -7.61 12.13 -9.28
CA LEU A 360 -7.13 11.95 -7.91
C LEU A 360 -8.23 11.48 -6.95
N LEU A 361 -9.46 11.95 -7.12
CA LEU A 361 -10.59 11.59 -6.27
C LEU A 361 -11.17 10.21 -6.58
N VAL A 362 -10.65 9.52 -7.60
CA VAL A 362 -11.09 8.19 -8.01
C VAL A 362 -10.04 7.16 -7.57
N HIS A 363 -10.46 6.22 -6.73
CA HIS A 363 -9.63 5.14 -6.22
C HIS A 363 -10.20 3.81 -6.66
N GLU A 364 -9.39 2.94 -7.24
CA GLU A 364 -9.82 1.64 -7.72
C GLU A 364 -9.00 0.51 -7.09
N LYS A 365 -9.67 -0.58 -6.74
CA LYS A 365 -9.05 -1.86 -6.35
C LYS A 365 -9.59 -2.97 -7.23
N VAL A 366 -8.68 -3.84 -7.64
CA VAL A 366 -8.99 -4.92 -8.58
C VAL A 366 -8.55 -6.26 -8.00
N TRP A 367 -9.45 -7.23 -8.08
CA TRP A 367 -9.15 -8.64 -7.85
C TRP A 367 -9.38 -9.39 -9.16
N ASN A 368 -8.48 -10.31 -9.47
CA ASN A 368 -8.63 -11.23 -10.60
C ASN A 368 -8.87 -12.62 -10.03
N LEU A 369 -10.12 -13.08 -10.04
CA LEU A 369 -10.47 -14.42 -9.58
C LEU A 369 -10.09 -15.41 -10.67
N ASP A 370 -9.08 -16.24 -10.41
CA ASP A 370 -8.72 -17.34 -11.29
C ASP A 370 -9.52 -18.59 -10.91
N LEU A 371 -10.69 -18.70 -11.53
CA LEU A 371 -11.61 -19.83 -11.44
C LEU A 371 -11.27 -20.93 -12.44
N SER A 372 -10.05 -20.94 -12.99
CA SER A 372 -9.47 -22.04 -13.78
C SER A 372 -8.51 -22.92 -12.96
N SER A 373 -8.43 -22.65 -11.66
CA SER A 373 -7.54 -23.35 -10.73
C SER A 373 -8.35 -24.24 -9.78
N CYS A 374 -7.81 -25.41 -9.44
CA CYS A 374 -8.42 -26.32 -8.46
C CYS A 374 -8.24 -25.81 -7.00
N GLY A 375 -8.33 -24.50 -6.75
CA GLY A 375 -8.08 -23.91 -5.43
C GLY A 375 -6.70 -24.23 -4.83
N GLY A 376 -5.67 -24.39 -5.68
CA GLY A 376 -4.30 -24.72 -5.24
C GLY A 376 -4.00 -26.23 -5.07
N ALA A 377 -4.94 -27.14 -5.37
CA ALA A 377 -4.70 -28.57 -5.31
C ALA A 377 -3.76 -29.07 -6.43
N THR A 378 -2.84 -29.99 -6.10
CA THR A 378 -1.92 -30.62 -7.07
C THR A 378 -2.70 -31.54 -8.00
N THR A 379 -2.76 -31.23 -9.30
CA THR A 379 -3.50 -32.02 -10.31
C THR A 379 -2.82 -33.34 -10.68
N VAL A 380 -1.54 -33.49 -10.34
CA VAL A 380 -0.73 -34.68 -10.58
C VAL A 380 0.04 -35.02 -9.30
N ARG A 381 -0.14 -36.22 -8.75
CA ARG A 381 0.57 -36.69 -7.56
C ARG A 381 1.18 -38.07 -7.81
N TYR A 382 2.49 -38.17 -7.62
CA TYR A 382 3.22 -39.43 -7.63
C TYR A 382 3.30 -39.99 -6.21
N TYR A 383 3.11 -41.30 -6.05
CA TYR A 383 3.18 -41.95 -4.75
C TYR A 383 3.55 -43.44 -4.87
N GLY A 384 3.95 -44.01 -3.74
CA GLY A 384 4.44 -45.38 -3.69
C GLY A 384 5.79 -45.57 -4.37
N THR A 385 6.24 -46.81 -4.41
CA THR A 385 7.51 -47.22 -5.01
C THR A 385 7.27 -48.37 -5.97
N GLY A 386 7.95 -48.37 -7.12
CA GLY A 386 8.00 -49.54 -7.99
C GLY A 386 8.96 -50.61 -7.46
N CYS A 387 8.98 -51.76 -8.12
CA CYS A 387 9.86 -52.88 -7.77
C CYS A 387 10.91 -53.13 -8.87
N HIS A 388 12.07 -53.65 -8.45
CA HIS A 388 13.17 -53.96 -9.36
C HIS A 388 12.91 -55.26 -10.14
N GLY A 389 13.36 -55.27 -11.40
CA GLY A 389 13.34 -56.44 -12.27
C GLY A 389 14.72 -56.74 -12.85
N ALA A 390 14.74 -57.40 -14.00
CA ALA A 390 15.97 -57.68 -14.75
C ALA A 390 16.56 -56.43 -15.41
N PHE A 391 15.75 -55.39 -15.63
CA PHE A 391 16.25 -54.09 -16.08
C PHE A 391 16.96 -53.36 -14.92
N PRO A 392 18.10 -52.66 -15.15
CA PRO A 392 18.87 -52.02 -14.07
C PRO A 392 18.11 -50.98 -13.24
N SER A 393 17.04 -50.42 -13.78
CA SER A 393 16.21 -49.38 -13.16
C SER A 393 14.77 -49.86 -12.93
N VAL A 394 14.10 -49.26 -11.96
CA VAL A 394 12.66 -49.46 -11.71
C VAL A 394 11.85 -48.81 -12.85
N PRO A 395 10.75 -49.42 -13.32
CA PRO A 395 9.84 -48.79 -14.27
C PRO A 395 9.29 -47.47 -13.74
N LEU A 396 9.45 -46.39 -14.52
CA LEU A 396 9.03 -45.05 -14.11
C LEU A 396 7.73 -44.63 -14.81
N ILE A 397 6.71 -44.33 -14.01
CA ILE A 397 5.47 -43.68 -14.48
C ILE A 397 5.65 -42.16 -14.50
N TYR A 398 5.10 -41.51 -15.51
CA TYR A 398 5.04 -40.04 -15.59
C TYR A 398 3.73 -39.56 -16.23
N ALA A 399 3.33 -38.34 -15.93
CA ALA A 399 2.23 -37.64 -16.61
C ALA A 399 2.79 -36.66 -17.65
N GLN A 400 2.08 -36.49 -18.76
CA GLN A 400 2.38 -35.47 -19.78
C GLN A 400 1.14 -34.60 -20.03
N GLY A 401 1.27 -33.30 -19.79
CA GLY A 401 0.15 -32.35 -19.81
C GLY A 401 -0.57 -32.26 -18.47
N THR A 402 -1.66 -31.49 -18.44
CA THR A 402 -2.48 -31.24 -17.24
C THR A 402 -3.89 -31.81 -17.44
N PRO A 403 -4.48 -32.52 -16.47
CA PRO A 403 -5.81 -33.11 -16.59
C PRO A 403 -6.94 -32.06 -16.50
N ARG A 404 -7.13 -31.29 -17.58
CA ARG A 404 -8.16 -30.23 -17.70
C ARG A 404 -9.44 -30.71 -18.37
N ILE A 405 -10.58 -30.14 -17.98
CA ILE A 405 -11.92 -30.39 -18.53
C ILE A 405 -12.32 -29.20 -19.44
N PRO A 406 -12.50 -29.38 -20.76
CA PRO A 406 -12.13 -30.54 -21.55
C PRO A 406 -10.65 -30.49 -21.94
N GLY A 407 -10.07 -31.63 -22.28
CA GLY A 407 -8.65 -31.68 -22.61
C GLY A 407 -8.14 -33.07 -22.86
N SER A 408 -6.83 -33.25 -22.71
CA SER A 408 -6.23 -34.58 -22.65
C SER A 408 -5.02 -34.58 -21.74
N VAL A 409 -4.74 -35.74 -21.15
CA VAL A 409 -3.56 -35.97 -20.31
C VAL A 409 -2.92 -37.30 -20.71
N GLY A 410 -1.60 -37.30 -20.83
CA GLY A 410 -0.82 -38.48 -21.13
C GLY A 410 -0.34 -39.18 -19.87
N VAL A 411 -0.43 -40.52 -19.82
CA VAL A 411 0.23 -41.36 -18.81
C VAL A 411 1.30 -42.17 -19.52
N GLY A 412 2.54 -41.94 -19.12
CA GLY A 412 3.72 -42.49 -19.74
C GLY A 412 4.46 -43.51 -18.87
N LEU A 413 5.27 -44.32 -19.53
CA LEU A 413 6.16 -45.31 -18.98
C LEU A 413 7.53 -45.17 -19.63
N THR A 414 8.59 -45.23 -18.82
CA THR A 414 9.98 -45.25 -19.30
C THR A 414 10.82 -46.19 -18.42
N THR A 415 12.13 -46.22 -18.67
CA THR A 415 13.14 -47.01 -17.95
C THR A 415 12.90 -48.52 -17.97
N ILE A 416 12.52 -49.06 -19.14
CA ILE A 416 12.34 -50.50 -19.36
C ILE A 416 12.88 -50.95 -20.72
N TYR A 417 12.99 -52.27 -20.93
CA TYR A 417 13.42 -52.82 -22.21
C TYR A 417 12.46 -52.46 -23.37
N PRO A 418 12.97 -52.25 -24.60
CA PRO A 418 12.14 -52.09 -25.79
C PRO A 418 11.26 -53.32 -26.09
N ASN A 419 10.13 -53.08 -26.78
CA ASN A 419 9.21 -54.10 -27.29
C ASN A 419 8.71 -55.08 -26.21
N ARG A 420 8.51 -54.59 -24.99
CA ARG A 420 8.01 -55.38 -23.87
C ARG A 420 6.49 -55.28 -23.77
N PRO A 421 5.77 -56.40 -23.56
CA PRO A 421 4.37 -56.34 -23.17
C PRO A 421 4.23 -55.68 -21.80
N VAL A 422 3.29 -54.75 -21.70
CA VAL A 422 2.97 -53.99 -20.48
C VAL A 422 1.46 -53.88 -20.33
N ALA A 423 0.98 -53.54 -19.14
CA ALA A 423 -0.42 -53.18 -18.91
C ALA A 423 -0.50 -51.91 -18.08
N LEU A 424 -1.33 -50.95 -18.51
CA LEU A 424 -1.69 -49.79 -17.71
C LEU A 424 -2.89 -50.15 -16.83
N LEU A 425 -2.67 -50.20 -15.52
CA LEU A 425 -3.72 -50.38 -14.53
C LEU A 425 -4.34 -49.02 -14.22
N ILE A 426 -5.66 -48.95 -14.27
CA ILE A 426 -6.46 -47.74 -14.04
C ILE A 426 -7.47 -48.04 -12.94
N GLY A 427 -7.57 -47.14 -11.97
CA GLY A 427 -8.43 -47.30 -10.79
C GLY A 427 -9.12 -46.04 -10.33
N GLY A 428 -10.19 -46.24 -9.57
CA GLY A 428 -10.92 -45.19 -8.85
C GLY A 428 -10.54 -45.02 -7.38
N SER A 429 -9.62 -45.83 -6.82
CA SER A 429 -9.23 -45.73 -5.41
C SER A 429 -7.76 -46.10 -5.15
N ASP A 430 -7.12 -45.41 -4.22
CA ASP A 430 -5.83 -45.79 -3.62
C ASP A 430 -5.99 -46.43 -2.21
N GLN A 431 -7.24 -46.66 -1.77
CA GLN A 431 -7.55 -47.20 -0.43
C GLN A 431 -8.08 -48.63 -0.48
N LEU A 432 -9.01 -48.91 -1.39
CA LEU A 432 -9.68 -50.20 -1.50
C LEU A 432 -9.74 -50.70 -2.95
N PHE A 433 -9.40 -51.97 -3.15
CA PHE A 433 -9.64 -52.67 -4.41
C PHE A 433 -10.85 -53.60 -4.26
N GLY A 434 -11.80 -53.50 -5.21
CA GLY A 434 -13.04 -54.28 -5.19
C GLY A 434 -13.92 -54.03 -3.95
N GLY A 435 -13.75 -52.90 -3.27
CA GLY A 435 -14.50 -52.51 -2.07
C GLY A 435 -14.16 -53.27 -0.78
N ALA A 436 -13.22 -54.22 -0.82
CA ALA A 436 -12.92 -55.10 0.33
C ALA A 436 -11.43 -55.29 0.60
N VAL A 437 -10.56 -55.09 -0.39
CA VAL A 437 -9.11 -55.36 -0.27
C VAL A 437 -8.36 -54.06 0.03
N PRO A 438 -7.70 -53.90 1.19
CA PRO A 438 -6.92 -52.70 1.50
C PRO A 438 -5.70 -52.54 0.58
N LEU A 439 -5.42 -51.29 0.22
CA LEU A 439 -4.24 -50.87 -0.55
C LEU A 439 -3.29 -50.06 0.34
N PRO A 440 -1.96 -50.16 0.14
CA PRO A 440 -1.29 -50.97 -0.87
C PRO A 440 -1.31 -52.47 -0.55
N LEU A 441 -1.57 -53.30 -1.57
CA LEU A 441 -1.57 -54.75 -1.46
C LEU A 441 -0.18 -55.30 -1.76
N ASP A 442 0.39 -56.08 -0.84
CA ASP A 442 1.64 -56.82 -1.07
C ASP A 442 1.41 -57.95 -2.08
N LEU A 443 2.20 -57.94 -3.16
CA LEU A 443 2.06 -58.91 -4.25
C LEU A 443 3.03 -60.09 -4.14
N ALA A 444 3.89 -60.12 -3.12
CA ALA A 444 4.81 -61.25 -2.90
C ALA A 444 4.11 -62.62 -2.81
N PRO A 445 2.93 -62.78 -2.16
CA PRO A 445 2.21 -64.06 -2.12
C PRO A 445 1.77 -64.58 -3.50
N PHE A 446 1.69 -63.70 -4.50
CA PHE A 446 1.30 -64.04 -5.87
C PHE A 446 2.52 -64.23 -6.80
N GLY A 447 3.73 -64.29 -6.23
CA GLY A 447 4.98 -64.50 -6.97
C GLY A 447 5.67 -63.20 -7.41
N PHE A 448 5.09 -62.03 -7.17
CA PHE A 448 5.67 -60.72 -7.52
C PHE A 448 6.48 -60.14 -6.35
N THR A 449 7.53 -60.84 -5.95
CA THR A 449 8.36 -60.46 -4.78
C THR A 449 8.86 -59.02 -4.89
N GLY A 450 8.63 -58.23 -3.82
CA GLY A 450 9.05 -56.83 -3.73
C GLY A 450 8.11 -55.83 -4.42
N CYS A 451 7.06 -56.29 -5.10
CA CYS A 451 6.07 -55.43 -5.75
C CYS A 451 4.84 -55.20 -4.87
N ARG A 452 4.24 -54.02 -5.01
CA ARG A 452 2.97 -53.65 -4.38
C ARG A 452 2.01 -53.09 -5.41
N LEU A 453 0.73 -53.43 -5.26
CA LEU A 453 -0.35 -52.75 -5.94
C LEU A 453 -0.77 -51.55 -5.08
N TRP A 454 -0.53 -50.34 -5.57
CA TRP A 454 -0.77 -49.10 -4.81
C TRP A 454 -2.17 -48.52 -5.01
N GLN A 455 -2.90 -48.99 -6.03
CA GLN A 455 -4.19 -48.47 -6.45
C GLN A 455 -5.08 -49.58 -7.00
N SER A 456 -6.39 -49.37 -7.04
CA SER A 456 -7.37 -50.35 -7.54
C SER A 456 -7.13 -50.66 -9.01
N ALA A 457 -7.06 -51.93 -9.39
CA ALA A 457 -6.88 -52.32 -10.80
C ALA A 457 -8.24 -52.58 -11.46
N ASP A 458 -9.09 -51.55 -11.51
CA ASP A 458 -10.48 -51.67 -11.98
C ASP A 458 -10.54 -51.92 -13.50
N LEU A 459 -9.56 -51.38 -14.23
CA LEU A 459 -9.34 -51.63 -15.66
C LEU A 459 -7.84 -51.86 -15.92
N ALA A 460 -7.52 -52.83 -16.78
CA ALA A 460 -6.16 -53.07 -17.26
C ALA A 460 -6.11 -52.96 -18.79
N LEU A 461 -5.29 -52.04 -19.30
CA LEU A 461 -5.11 -51.81 -20.73
C LEU A 461 -3.79 -52.47 -21.20
N PRO A 462 -3.84 -53.61 -21.91
CA PRO A 462 -2.64 -54.28 -22.40
C PRO A 462 -2.05 -53.53 -23.60
N LEU A 463 -0.74 -53.30 -23.56
CA LEU A 463 0.02 -52.50 -24.51
C LEU A 463 1.43 -53.11 -24.71
N ALA A 464 2.23 -52.50 -25.59
CA ALA A 464 3.64 -52.84 -25.76
C ALA A 464 4.48 -51.57 -25.84
N THR A 465 5.70 -51.58 -25.28
CA THR A 465 6.61 -50.44 -25.41
C THR A 465 7.14 -50.27 -26.81
N ALA A 466 7.41 -49.01 -27.17
CA ALA A 466 8.04 -48.68 -28.43
C ALA A 466 9.52 -49.13 -28.48
N PRO A 467 10.16 -49.11 -29.67
CA PRO A 467 11.57 -49.50 -29.82
C PRO A 467 12.57 -48.69 -28.98
N ASN A 468 12.17 -47.53 -28.48
CA ASN A 468 12.97 -46.69 -27.58
C ASN A 468 12.79 -47.03 -26.08
N GLY A 469 12.01 -48.06 -25.74
CA GLY A 469 11.76 -48.47 -24.35
C GLY A 469 10.75 -47.60 -23.59
N GLY A 470 10.09 -46.66 -24.27
CA GLY A 470 9.05 -45.80 -23.69
C GLY A 470 7.66 -46.08 -24.26
N LEU A 471 6.64 -45.56 -23.58
CA LEU A 471 5.25 -45.59 -24.02
C LEU A 471 4.50 -44.39 -23.43
N LEU A 472 3.57 -43.82 -24.19
CA LEU A 472 2.67 -42.75 -23.73
C LEU A 472 1.25 -43.07 -24.19
N VAL A 473 0.31 -43.10 -23.26
CA VAL A 473 -1.13 -43.26 -23.53
C VAL A 473 -1.82 -41.95 -23.26
N SER A 474 -2.48 -41.37 -24.25
CA SER A 474 -3.23 -40.12 -24.10
C SER A 474 -4.70 -40.40 -23.81
N PHE A 475 -5.22 -39.80 -22.74
CA PHE A 475 -6.62 -39.92 -22.32
C PHE A 475 -7.36 -38.62 -22.65
N PRO A 476 -8.42 -38.67 -23.49
CA PRO A 476 -9.30 -37.54 -23.68
C PRO A 476 -10.15 -37.34 -22.42
N ILE A 477 -10.28 -36.09 -21.98
CA ILE A 477 -11.15 -35.66 -20.90
C ILE A 477 -12.32 -34.90 -21.54
N PRO A 478 -13.53 -35.50 -21.58
CA PRO A 478 -14.69 -34.85 -22.18
C PRO A 478 -15.12 -33.63 -21.37
N PHE A 479 -15.90 -32.74 -21.98
CA PHE A 479 -16.54 -31.64 -21.26
C PHE A 479 -17.68 -32.19 -20.41
N ASP A 480 -17.36 -32.64 -19.20
CA ASP A 480 -18.34 -33.15 -18.23
C ASP A 480 -18.09 -32.51 -16.84
N PRO A 481 -18.97 -31.59 -16.40
CA PRO A 481 -18.83 -30.94 -15.09
C PRO A 481 -18.84 -31.86 -13.88
N SER A 482 -19.37 -33.08 -13.99
CA SER A 482 -19.37 -34.04 -12.88
C SER A 482 -17.98 -34.60 -12.56
N MET A 483 -17.01 -34.41 -13.45
CA MET A 483 -15.64 -34.88 -13.28
C MET A 483 -14.77 -33.93 -12.45
N ASP A 484 -15.21 -32.69 -12.21
CA ASP A 484 -14.43 -31.68 -11.49
C ASP A 484 -14.16 -32.13 -10.04
N GLY A 485 -12.88 -32.12 -9.66
CA GLY A 485 -12.39 -32.64 -8.38
C GLY A 485 -12.32 -34.18 -8.28
N GLY A 486 -12.76 -34.92 -9.29
CA GLY A 486 -12.63 -36.37 -9.37
C GLY A 486 -11.18 -36.81 -9.55
N ALA A 487 -10.82 -37.99 -9.03
CA ALA A 487 -9.47 -38.54 -9.14
C ALA A 487 -9.47 -39.91 -9.84
N LEU A 488 -8.50 -40.12 -10.73
CA LEU A 488 -8.14 -41.42 -11.29
C LEU A 488 -6.71 -41.78 -10.86
N PHE A 489 -6.50 -43.07 -10.68
CA PHE A 489 -5.23 -43.64 -10.26
C PHE A 489 -4.68 -44.55 -11.35
N PHE A 490 -3.35 -44.57 -11.47
CA PHE A 490 -2.64 -45.27 -12.53
C PHE A 490 -1.42 -45.97 -11.97
N GLN A 491 -1.15 -47.18 -12.47
CA GLN A 491 0.08 -47.92 -12.19
C GLN A 491 0.44 -48.81 -13.39
N TRP A 492 1.72 -48.89 -13.76
CA TRP A 492 2.16 -49.79 -14.82
C TRP A 492 2.55 -51.16 -14.27
N LEU A 493 2.12 -52.19 -14.98
CA LEU A 493 2.63 -53.56 -14.88
C LEU A 493 3.48 -53.86 -16.13
N VAL A 494 4.67 -54.39 -15.93
CA VAL A 494 5.63 -54.69 -17.00
C VAL A 494 5.99 -56.16 -16.95
N LEU A 495 5.78 -56.90 -18.04
CA LEU A 495 6.17 -58.32 -18.08
C LEU A 495 7.69 -58.46 -18.14
N ASP A 496 8.23 -59.11 -17.12
CA ASP A 496 9.65 -59.35 -16.93
C ASP A 496 9.86 -60.75 -16.31
N PRO A 497 9.78 -61.83 -17.12
CA PRO A 497 9.85 -63.21 -16.63
C PRO A 497 11.04 -63.55 -15.73
N PRO A 498 12.26 -62.99 -15.94
CA PRO A 498 13.39 -63.23 -15.07
C PRO A 498 13.34 -62.51 -13.70
N ALA A 499 12.44 -61.55 -13.50
CA ALA A 499 12.45 -60.70 -12.30
C ALA A 499 12.02 -61.44 -11.02
N ASN A 500 10.99 -62.27 -11.11
CA ASN A 500 10.39 -63.00 -10.00
C ASN A 500 9.50 -64.14 -10.52
N ALA A 501 8.99 -64.99 -9.62
CA ALA A 501 8.17 -66.15 -10.00
C ALA A 501 6.85 -65.78 -10.69
N GLY A 502 6.33 -64.57 -10.44
CA GLY A 502 5.14 -64.02 -11.10
C GLY A 502 5.44 -63.45 -12.50
N GLY A 503 6.71 -63.23 -12.83
CA GLY A 503 7.16 -62.80 -14.16
C GLY A 503 6.78 -61.37 -14.55
N ALA A 504 6.54 -60.49 -13.59
CA ALA A 504 6.26 -59.08 -13.84
C ALA A 504 6.77 -58.15 -12.73
N VAL A 505 6.95 -56.88 -13.08
CA VAL A 505 7.29 -55.79 -12.15
C VAL A 505 6.32 -54.63 -12.31
N PHE A 506 6.25 -53.77 -11.30
CA PHE A 506 5.30 -52.68 -11.19
C PHE A 506 6.02 -51.35 -10.99
N SER A 507 5.50 -50.27 -11.58
CA SER A 507 5.96 -48.91 -11.30
C SER A 507 5.46 -48.39 -9.95
N SER A 508 5.90 -47.19 -9.56
CA SER A 508 5.14 -46.37 -8.61
C SER A 508 3.76 -46.01 -9.18
N ALA A 509 2.90 -45.39 -8.37
CA ALA A 509 1.57 -44.98 -8.79
C ALA A 509 1.47 -43.48 -9.03
N LEU A 510 0.46 -43.11 -9.82
CA LEU A 510 0.15 -41.77 -10.25
C LEU A 510 -1.34 -41.50 -9.99
N GLN A 511 -1.65 -40.40 -9.32
CA GLN A 511 -3.00 -39.87 -9.16
C GLN A 511 -3.14 -38.64 -10.06
N LEU A 512 -4.20 -38.61 -10.87
CA LEU A 512 -4.62 -37.46 -11.66
C LEU A 512 -5.96 -36.95 -11.11
N THR A 513 -6.02 -35.67 -10.75
CA THR A 513 -7.26 -35.01 -10.31
C THR A 513 -7.74 -34.12 -11.45
N MET A 514 -8.95 -34.37 -11.97
CA MET A 514 -9.53 -33.57 -13.06
C MET A 514 -10.09 -32.26 -12.54
N CYS A 515 -9.88 -31.17 -13.29
CA CYS A 515 -10.49 -29.88 -13.00
C CYS A 515 -10.79 -29.11 -14.29
N PHE A 516 -11.65 -28.09 -14.24
CA PHE A 516 -11.87 -27.14 -15.34
C PHE A 516 -10.66 -26.27 -15.70
#